data_AF-A0A7V9BGP0-F1
#
_entry.id   AF-A0A7V9BGP0-F1
#
_cell.length_a   1.000
_cell.length_b   1.000
_cell.length_c   1.000
_cell.angle_alpha   90.00
_cell.angle_beta   90.00
_cell.angle_gamma   90.00
#
_symmetry.space_group_name_H-M   'P 1'
#
loop_
_entity.id
_entity.type
_entity.pdbx_description
1 polymer ?
#
loop_
_entity_poly.entity_id
_entity_poly.type
_entity_poly.pdbx_seq_one_letter_code
_entity_poly.pdbx_strand_id
1 'polypeptide(L)'
;WQTGAIAKTDHNYDMGSLWVTGDAWTVIAPTSPGPRPYGGGGEMCLWASTDRGKTWSLKEEITRGSKLNHNYARRPLNARDPFFAFWADGDPAQFSESRLYFCDSNGEHVRQLPYDMDGEFAEPAEIRR
;
A
#
# COMPACT_ATOMS: atom_id res chain seq x y z
N TRP A 1 28.14 0.70 2.22
CA TRP A 1 26.75 0.80 2.70
C TRP A 1 26.28 2.24 2.59
N GLN A 2 25.08 2.47 2.06
CA GLN A 2 24.44 3.80 1.99
C GLN A 2 23.10 3.72 2.71
N THR A 3 22.74 4.79 3.43
CA THR A 3 21.46 4.93 4.13
C THR A 3 20.79 6.20 3.65
N GLY A 4 19.51 6.12 3.29
CA GLY A 4 18.72 7.26 2.84
C GLY A 4 17.29 7.16 3.38
N ALA A 5 16.68 8.31 3.64
CA ALA A 5 15.29 8.40 4.03
C ALA A 5 14.39 8.50 2.79
N ILE A 6 13.30 7.75 2.77
CA ILE A 6 12.30 7.75 1.70
C ILE A 6 11.15 8.68 2.05
N ALA A 7 10.49 8.37 3.17
CA ALA A 7 9.38 9.11 3.73
C ALA A 7 9.35 8.93 5.25
N LYS A 8 8.57 9.76 5.94
CA LYS A 8 8.23 9.54 7.35
C LYS A 8 6.92 8.74 7.42
N THR A 9 6.81 7.91 8.45
CA THR A 9 5.56 7.25 8.83
C THR A 9 5.24 7.62 10.27
N ASP A 10 4.02 7.39 10.73
CA ASP A 10 3.55 7.78 12.06
C ASP A 10 3.61 6.64 13.09
N HIS A 11 3.95 5.41 12.67
CA HIS A 11 4.12 4.26 13.55
C HIS A 11 5.32 3.36 13.19
N ASN A 12 5.92 2.71 14.19
CA ASN A 12 7.13 1.87 14.03
C ASN A 12 6.86 0.47 13.43
N TYR A 13 5.59 0.09 13.29
CA TYR A 13 5.16 -1.13 12.61
C TYR A 13 4.56 -0.87 11.23
N ASP A 14 4.78 0.32 10.68
CA ASP A 14 4.40 0.63 9.30
C ASP A 14 5.31 -0.11 8.35
N MET A 15 4.71 -0.91 7.48
CA MET A 15 5.43 -1.82 6.62
C MET A 15 5.00 -1.66 5.17
N GLY A 16 5.99 -1.41 4.33
CA GLY A 16 5.84 -1.37 2.89
C GLY A 16 6.90 -2.20 2.18
N SER A 17 6.80 -2.24 0.85
CA SER A 17 7.71 -3.00 -0.01
C SER A 17 8.47 -2.08 -0.96
N LEU A 18 9.65 -2.53 -1.39
CA LEU A 18 10.51 -1.87 -2.36
C LEU A 18 10.61 -2.72 -3.64
N TRP A 19 10.39 -2.08 -4.78
CA TRP A 19 10.61 -2.60 -6.11
C TRP A 19 11.82 -1.90 -6.72
N VAL A 20 12.72 -2.67 -7.32
CA VAL A 20 13.96 -2.17 -7.93
C VAL A 20 14.06 -2.70 -9.35
N THR A 21 13.95 -1.80 -10.33
CA THR A 21 14.06 -2.12 -11.76
C THR A 21 15.06 -1.15 -12.40
N GLY A 22 16.32 -1.56 -12.49
CA GLY A 22 17.40 -0.67 -12.96
C GLY A 22 17.52 0.58 -12.08
N ASP A 23 17.40 1.75 -12.70
CA ASP A 23 17.42 3.05 -12.00
C ASP A 23 16.04 3.49 -11.48
N ALA A 24 14.96 2.80 -11.87
CA ALA A 24 13.60 3.07 -11.43
C ALA A 24 13.26 2.24 -10.18
N TRP A 25 13.13 2.91 -9.04
CA TRP A 25 12.80 2.30 -7.76
C TRP A 25 11.44 2.80 -7.29
N THR A 26 10.62 1.91 -6.77
CA THR A 26 9.27 2.23 -6.29
C THR A 26 9.08 1.68 -4.88
N VAL A 27 8.49 2.48 -3.99
CA VAL A 27 8.04 2.04 -2.66
C VAL A 27 6.55 2.22 -2.55
N ILE A 28 5.87 1.19 -2.06
CA ILE A 28 4.47 1.26 -1.66
C ILE A 28 4.40 0.95 -0.17
N ALA A 29 3.95 1.93 0.61
CA ALA A 29 3.97 1.91 2.07
C ALA A 29 2.88 2.84 2.65
N PRO A 30 2.40 2.60 3.89
CA PRO A 30 1.46 3.49 4.55
C PRO A 30 2.17 4.72 5.14
N THR A 31 2.52 5.69 4.29
CA THR A 31 3.32 6.86 4.70
C THR A 31 2.49 8.12 4.94
N SER A 32 1.18 8.07 4.68
CA SER A 32 0.25 9.15 4.99
C SER A 32 -0.65 8.71 6.15
N PRO A 33 -0.99 9.58 7.12
CA PRO A 33 -1.80 9.19 8.27
C PRO A 33 -3.17 8.66 7.87
N GLY A 34 -3.59 7.56 8.50
CA GLY A 34 -4.93 7.00 8.33
C GLY A 34 -5.96 7.54 9.34
N PRO A 35 -7.15 6.92 9.41
CA PRO A 35 -8.22 7.26 10.37
C PRO A 35 -7.87 6.98 11.84
N ARG A 36 -6.77 6.27 12.11
CA ARG A 36 -6.17 6.09 13.44
C ARG A 36 -4.71 6.54 13.43
N PRO A 37 -4.45 7.85 13.56
CA PRO A 37 -3.08 8.38 13.63
C PRO A 37 -2.31 7.75 14.80
N TYR A 38 -1.03 7.46 14.58
CA TYR A 38 -0.14 6.79 15.54
C TYR A 38 -0.53 5.35 15.89
N GLY A 39 -1.57 4.79 15.26
CA GLY A 39 -1.81 3.35 15.23
C GLY A 39 -1.10 2.76 14.01
N GLY A 40 -0.78 1.47 14.04
CA GLY A 40 -0.11 0.83 12.90
C GLY A 40 -0.89 1.00 11.59
N GLY A 41 -0.17 1.34 10.53
CA GLY A 41 -0.71 1.60 9.21
C GLY A 41 -1.20 3.03 9.01
N GLY A 42 -1.79 3.27 7.85
CA GLY A 42 -2.25 4.58 7.43
C GLY A 42 -2.89 4.51 6.05
N GLU A 43 -2.77 5.58 5.28
CA GLU A 43 -3.09 5.56 3.86
C GLU A 43 -1.89 5.09 3.04
N MET A 44 -2.14 4.23 2.05
CA MET A 44 -1.12 3.71 1.16
C MET A 44 -0.64 4.78 0.19
N CYS A 45 0.67 4.91 0.05
CA CYS A 45 1.31 5.86 -0.86
C CYS A 45 2.32 5.16 -1.77
N LEU A 46 2.44 5.66 -3.00
CA LEU A 46 3.47 5.29 -3.95
C LEU A 46 4.56 6.37 -3.99
N TRP A 47 5.78 5.99 -3.64
CA TRP A 47 6.98 6.82 -3.78
C TRP A 47 7.85 6.26 -4.90
N ALA A 48 8.42 7.13 -5.72
CA ALA A 48 9.34 6.71 -6.79
C ALA A 48 10.66 7.47 -6.73
N SER A 49 11.71 6.80 -7.17
CA SER A 49 13.04 7.34 -7.38
C SER A 49 13.56 6.90 -8.75
N THR A 50 14.24 7.82 -9.46
CA THR A 50 14.88 7.55 -10.76
C THR A 50 16.40 7.72 -10.70
N ASP A 51 16.96 7.84 -9.50
CA ASP A 51 18.39 8.12 -9.26
C ASP A 51 19.02 7.14 -8.25
N ARG A 52 18.48 5.91 -8.21
CA ARG A 52 18.87 4.82 -7.29
C ARG A 52 18.65 5.16 -5.82
N GLY A 53 17.50 5.76 -5.52
CA GLY A 53 17.04 6.04 -4.16
C GLY A 53 17.72 7.22 -3.48
N LYS A 54 18.40 8.11 -4.23
CA LYS A 54 19.01 9.32 -3.66
C LYS A 54 17.95 10.38 -3.39
N THR A 55 17.01 10.54 -4.31
CA THR A 55 15.83 11.40 -4.16
C THR A 55 14.55 10.60 -4.39
N TRP A 56 13.50 10.97 -3.66
CA TRP A 56 12.20 10.32 -3.71
C TRP A 56 11.12 11.38 -3.93
N SER A 57 10.10 11.02 -4.70
CA SER A 57 8.91 11.85 -4.89
C SER A 57 7.67 11.01 -4.65
N LEU A 58 6.72 11.55 -3.89
CA LEU A 58 5.37 11.00 -3.80
C LEU A 58 4.74 11.10 -5.20
N LYS A 59 4.33 9.96 -5.74
CA LYS A 59 3.70 9.89 -7.07
C LYS A 59 2.20 9.73 -6.97
N GLU A 60 1.73 8.97 -5.98
CA GLU A 60 0.32 8.73 -5.79
C GLU A 60 -0.01 8.48 -4.31
N GLU A 61 -1.18 8.94 -3.85
CA GLU A 61 -1.77 8.45 -2.60
C GLU A 61 -2.84 7.44 -3.00
N ILE A 62 -2.44 6.18 -2.98
CA ILE A 62 -3.18 5.02 -3.47
C ILE A 62 -4.53 4.91 -2.77
N THR A 63 -4.57 5.18 -1.46
CA THR A 63 -5.81 5.25 -0.67
C THR A 63 -5.92 6.62 0.00
N ARG A 64 -7.16 7.08 0.25
CA ARG A 64 -7.47 8.37 0.88
C ARG A 64 -8.80 8.26 1.62
N GLY A 65 -8.89 8.86 2.81
CA GLY A 65 -10.16 8.94 3.54
C GLY A 65 -10.73 7.58 3.95
N SER A 66 -9.85 6.60 4.13
CA SER A 66 -10.19 5.22 4.45
C SER A 66 -10.81 5.14 5.85
N LYS A 67 -11.67 4.14 6.06
CA LYS A 67 -12.31 3.90 7.37
C LYS A 67 -11.41 3.15 8.34
N LEU A 68 -10.46 2.39 7.82
CA LEU A 68 -9.48 1.58 8.54
C LEU A 68 -8.07 1.93 8.06
N ASN A 69 -7.05 1.68 8.89
CA ASN A 69 -5.67 1.87 8.48
C ASN A 69 -5.25 0.73 7.55
N HIS A 70 -4.58 1.04 6.45
CA HIS A 70 -3.93 0.08 5.58
C HIS A 70 -2.50 -0.17 6.02
N ASN A 71 -2.04 -1.43 5.98
CA ASN A 71 -0.67 -1.76 6.35
C ASN A 71 -0.17 -3.04 5.68
N TYR A 72 1.12 -3.33 5.85
CA TYR A 72 1.79 -4.56 5.41
C TYR A 72 1.74 -4.76 3.90
N ALA A 73 2.04 -3.72 3.13
CA ALA A 73 2.11 -3.85 1.68
C ALA A 73 3.23 -4.81 1.26
N ARG A 74 2.82 -5.85 0.53
CA ARG A 74 3.69 -6.90 -0.01
C ARG A 74 3.89 -6.71 -1.50
N ARG A 75 5.05 -7.17 -1.96
CA ARG A 75 5.38 -7.37 -3.36
C ARG A 75 5.04 -8.80 -3.78
N PRO A 76 4.00 -9.04 -4.58
CA PRO A 76 3.73 -10.34 -5.18
C PRO A 76 4.91 -10.85 -6.00
N LEU A 77 5.07 -12.18 -6.05
CA LEU A 77 6.01 -12.81 -6.97
C LEU A 77 5.49 -12.66 -8.41
N ASN A 78 6.35 -12.28 -9.34
CA ASN A 78 5.97 -12.02 -10.74
C ASN A 78 4.83 -11.00 -10.88
N ALA A 79 4.87 -9.96 -10.04
CA ALA A 79 3.93 -8.84 -10.05
C ALA A 79 3.77 -8.26 -11.47
N ARG A 80 2.52 -8.03 -11.88
CA ARG A 80 2.12 -7.44 -13.16
C ARG A 80 0.76 -6.81 -13.01
N ASP A 81 0.48 -5.79 -13.80
CA ASP A 81 -0.83 -5.14 -13.74
C ASP A 81 -1.94 -6.12 -14.16
N PRO A 82 -3.10 -6.09 -13.46
CA PRO A 82 -3.47 -5.15 -12.40
C PRO A 82 -3.07 -5.57 -10.96
N PHE A 83 -2.30 -6.65 -10.76
CA PHE A 83 -1.91 -7.20 -9.46
C PHE A 83 -0.42 -6.94 -9.16
N PHE A 84 -0.10 -5.70 -8.77
CA PHE A 84 1.27 -5.24 -8.58
C PHE A 84 1.69 -5.13 -7.10
N ALA A 85 0.79 -4.67 -6.24
CA ALA A 85 0.98 -4.62 -4.79
C ALA A 85 -0.24 -5.21 -4.08
N PHE A 86 -0.05 -5.80 -2.90
CA PHE A 86 -1.11 -6.47 -2.14
C PHE A 86 -0.98 -6.17 -0.65
N TRP A 87 -2.08 -5.83 0.03
CA TRP A 87 -2.07 -5.44 1.43
C TRP A 87 -3.43 -5.71 2.11
N ALA A 88 -3.51 -5.42 3.40
CA ALA A 88 -4.74 -5.52 4.18
C ALA A 88 -5.03 -4.23 4.97
N ASP A 89 -6.27 -4.06 5.42
CA ASP A 89 -6.67 -3.01 6.36
C ASP A 89 -7.03 -3.56 7.75
N GLY A 90 -7.20 -2.66 8.73
CA GLY A 90 -7.70 -2.98 10.06
C GLY A 90 -7.79 -1.76 10.99
N ASP A 91 -8.51 -1.91 12.10
CA ASP A 91 -8.50 -0.92 13.19
C ASP A 91 -7.41 -1.28 14.20
N PRO A 92 -6.34 -0.48 14.37
CA PRO A 92 -5.31 -0.77 15.36
C PRO A 92 -5.80 -0.68 16.82
N ALA A 93 -6.95 -0.07 17.09
CA ALA A 93 -7.46 0.11 18.45
C ALA A 93 -8.45 -0.96 18.92
N GLN A 94 -9.02 -1.75 17.99
CA GLN A 94 -10.06 -2.73 18.30
C GLN A 94 -10.14 -3.82 17.23
N PHE A 95 -10.78 -4.94 17.54
CA PHE A 95 -11.02 -5.96 16.52
C PHE A 95 -11.95 -5.42 15.43
N SER A 96 -11.56 -5.59 14.18
CA SER A 96 -12.34 -5.19 13.01
C SER A 96 -12.27 -6.27 11.94
N GLU A 97 -13.19 -6.22 10.99
CA GLU A 97 -12.96 -6.85 9.70
C GLU A 97 -11.62 -6.38 9.11
N SER A 98 -10.93 -7.29 8.43
CA SER A 98 -9.73 -7.01 7.65
C SER A 98 -9.98 -7.44 6.23
N ARG A 99 -9.85 -6.49 5.30
CA ARG A 99 -10.10 -6.66 3.87
C ARG A 99 -8.79 -6.67 3.13
N LEU A 100 -8.77 -7.40 2.03
CA LEU A 100 -7.59 -7.56 1.19
C LEU A 100 -7.71 -6.66 -0.04
N TYR A 101 -6.61 -6.00 -0.38
CA TYR A 101 -6.54 -5.03 -1.45
C TYR A 101 -5.37 -5.30 -2.37
N PHE A 102 -5.50 -4.89 -3.61
CA PHE A 102 -4.39 -4.80 -4.54
C PHE A 102 -4.52 -3.60 -5.48
N CYS A 103 -3.42 -3.20 -6.08
CA CYS A 103 -3.41 -2.18 -7.12
C CYS A 103 -2.43 -2.52 -8.24
N ASP A 104 -2.55 -1.76 -9.33
CA ASP A 104 -1.60 -1.70 -10.43
C ASP A 104 -0.31 -0.94 -10.06
N SER A 105 0.63 -0.92 -11.00
CA SER A 105 2.00 -0.43 -10.83
C SER A 105 2.13 1.08 -10.70
N ASN A 106 1.15 1.85 -11.20
CA ASN A 106 1.02 3.28 -10.95
C ASN A 106 0.19 3.59 -9.70
N GLY A 107 -0.50 2.57 -9.14
CA GLY A 107 -1.35 2.73 -7.99
C GLY A 107 -2.54 3.62 -8.29
N GLU A 108 -3.09 3.60 -9.50
CA GLU A 108 -4.29 4.35 -9.92
C GLU A 108 -5.57 3.53 -9.70
N HIS A 109 -5.55 2.24 -10.00
CA HIS A 109 -6.70 1.36 -9.82
C HIS A 109 -6.53 0.46 -8.59
N VAL A 110 -7.27 0.79 -7.52
CA VAL A 110 -7.32 -0.04 -6.31
C VAL A 110 -8.52 -0.96 -6.38
N ARG A 111 -8.28 -2.24 -6.12
CA ARG A 111 -9.33 -3.26 -6.03
C ARG A 111 -9.31 -3.92 -4.66
N GLN A 112 -10.49 -4.16 -4.14
CA GLN A 112 -10.71 -4.86 -2.87
C GLN A 112 -11.32 -6.23 -3.15
N LEU A 113 -10.79 -7.28 -2.52
CA LEU A 113 -11.41 -8.59 -2.54
C LEU A 113 -12.71 -8.56 -1.71
N PRO A 114 -13.74 -9.33 -2.12
CA PRO A 114 -14.93 -9.52 -1.28
C PRO A 114 -14.54 -10.11 0.08
N TYR A 115 -15.16 -9.60 1.15
CA TYR A 115 -14.94 -10.14 2.49
C TYR A 115 -15.63 -11.50 2.65
N ASP A 116 -16.89 -11.57 2.20
CA ASP A 116 -17.64 -12.80 2.06
C ASP A 116 -17.61 -13.27 0.60
N MET A 117 -17.43 -14.57 0.38
CA MET A 117 -17.44 -15.19 -0.95
C MET A 117 -18.50 -16.30 -0.98
N ASP A 118 -19.44 -16.21 -1.94
CA ASP A 118 -20.52 -17.20 -2.11
C ASP A 118 -20.08 -18.46 -2.88
N GLY A 119 -18.82 -18.53 -3.32
CA GLY A 119 -18.26 -19.65 -4.07
C GLY A 119 -16.73 -19.62 -4.12
N GLU A 120 -16.15 -20.49 -4.95
CA GLU A 120 -14.68 -20.60 -5.08
C GLU A 120 -14.02 -19.35 -5.67
N PHE A 121 -14.79 -18.55 -6.43
CA PHE A 121 -14.33 -17.34 -7.08
C PHE A 121 -15.29 -16.20 -6.81
N ALA A 122 -14.73 -15.00 -6.67
CA ALA A 122 -15.49 -13.76 -6.56
C ALA A 122 -14.71 -12.62 -7.24
N GLU A 123 -15.43 -11.67 -7.84
CA GLU A 123 -14.81 -10.56 -8.54
C GLU A 123 -14.39 -9.45 -7.56
N PRO A 124 -13.13 -8.97 -7.60
CA PRO A 124 -12.71 -7.83 -6.81
C PRO A 124 -13.43 -6.54 -7.23
N ALA A 125 -13.89 -5.77 -6.25
CA ALA A 125 -14.54 -4.48 -6.48
C ALA A 125 -13.50 -3.37 -6.63
N GLU A 126 -13.66 -2.52 -7.64
CA GLU A 126 -12.87 -1.29 -7.74
C GLU A 126 -13.31 -0.27 -6.69
N ILE A 127 -12.35 0.27 -5.95
CA ILE A 127 -12.60 1.28 -4.91
C ILE A 127 -12.46 2.65 -5.53
N ARG A 128 -13.55 3.44 -5.46
CA ARG A 128 -13.53 4.85 -5.88
C ARG A 128 -12.92 5.71 -4.76
N ARG A 129 -11.97 6.56 -5.14
CA ARG A 129 -11.32 7.56 -4.27
C ARG A 129 -12.19 8.79 -4.06
#